data_AF-A0A1M2ZE52-F1
#
_entry.id   AF-A0A1M2ZE52-F1
#
_cell.length_a   1.000
_cell.length_b   1.000
_cell.length_c   1.000
_cell.angle_alpha   90.00
_cell.angle_beta   90.00
_cell.angle_gamma   90.00
#
_symmetry.space_group_name_H-M   'P 1'
#
loop_
_entity.id
_entity.type
_entity.pdbx_description
1 polymer ?
#
loop_
_entity_poly.entity_id
_entity_poly.type
_entity_poly.pdbx_seq_one_letter_code
_entity_poly.pdbx_strand_id
1 'polypeptide(L)'
;MTRIVFATVLGVIAASLADWLFMGIIFHSRYHAHPEVWRDGGNEHRKIILAQACSLVTVLGFIMLSHCASPFNVTTSLTVAGLIWLIGPLPLLLGNHLFIKLDPTVTASHAAGWLVKLMLIGAIVAAIL
;
A
#
# COMPACT_ATOMS: atom_id res chain seq x y z
N MET A 1 13.69 -4.66 -19.94
CA MET A 1 13.57 -3.37 -19.22
C MET A 1 12.24 -2.67 -19.47
N THR A 2 11.76 -2.51 -20.71
CA THR A 2 10.51 -1.79 -21.02
C THR A 2 9.27 -2.30 -20.26
N ARG A 3 9.12 -3.63 -20.12
CA ARG A 3 8.01 -4.24 -19.35
C ARG A 3 8.04 -3.91 -17.86
N ILE A 4 9.24 -3.88 -17.25
CA ILE A 4 9.43 -3.54 -15.83
C ILE A 4 9.06 -2.07 -15.60
N VAL A 5 9.51 -1.16 -16.47
CA VAL A 5 9.16 0.27 -16.39
C VAL A 5 7.64 0.44 -16.50
N PHE A 6 7.00 -0.23 -17.46
CA PHE A 6 5.56 -0.15 -17.66
C PHE A 6 4.77 -0.71 -16.46
N ALA A 7 5.15 -1.89 -15.95
CA ALA A 7 4.56 -2.45 -14.74
C ALA A 7 4.76 -1.54 -13.52
N THR A 8 5.91 -0.86 -13.42
CA THR A 8 6.18 0.09 -12.33
C THR A 8 5.24 1.29 -12.40
N VAL A 9 5.10 1.92 -13.58
CA VAL A 9 4.21 3.08 -13.75
C VAL A 9 2.76 2.71 -13.41
N LEU A 10 2.26 1.61 -13.98
CA LEU A 10 0.90 1.15 -13.69
C LEU A 10 0.72 0.76 -12.21
N GLY A 11 1.72 0.10 -11.62
CA GLY A 11 1.71 -0.29 -10.21
C GLY A 11 1.64 0.92 -9.27
N VAL A 12 2.41 1.99 -9.55
CA VAL A 12 2.38 3.23 -8.75
C VAL A 12 1.03 3.93 -8.89
N ILE A 13 0.46 4.01 -10.09
CA ILE A 13 -0.86 4.60 -10.30
C ILE A 13 -1.92 3.80 -9.53
N ALA A 14 -1.94 2.47 -9.67
CA ALA A 14 -2.88 1.60 -8.98
C ALA A 14 -2.75 1.70 -7.45
N ALA A 15 -1.51 1.74 -6.94
CA ALA A 15 -1.23 1.93 -5.52
C ALA A 15 -1.73 3.28 -5.00
N SER A 16 -1.53 4.35 -5.78
CA SER A 16 -1.97 5.71 -5.44
C SER A 16 -3.50 5.80 -5.39
N LEU A 17 -4.19 5.16 -6.34
CA LEU A 17 -5.66 5.08 -6.35
C LEU A 17 -6.20 4.28 -5.14
N ALA A 18 -5.53 3.18 -4.77
CA ALA A 18 -5.88 2.42 -3.59
C ALA A 18 -5.70 3.26 -2.31
N ASP A 19 -4.60 4.00 -2.18
CA ASP A 19 -4.39 4.91 -1.05
C ASP A 19 -5.44 6.01 -1.02
N TRP A 20 -5.75 6.63 -2.16
CA TRP A 20 -6.78 7.64 -2.24
C TRP A 20 -8.14 7.12 -1.78
N LEU A 21 -8.54 5.92 -2.20
CA LEU A 21 -9.83 5.34 -1.80
C LEU A 21 -9.83 4.95 -0.32
N PHE A 22 -8.89 4.10 0.12
CA PHE A 22 -8.92 3.49 1.45
C PHE A 22 -8.37 4.39 2.56
N MET A 23 -7.47 5.31 2.23
CA MET A 23 -6.87 6.23 3.19
C MET A 23 -7.36 7.68 2.98
N GLY A 24 -7.88 8.04 1.80
CA GLY A 24 -8.41 9.38 1.55
C GLY A 24 -9.91 9.51 1.76
N ILE A 25 -10.70 8.56 1.28
CA ILE A 25 -12.17 8.70 1.14
C ILE A 25 -12.94 7.84 2.13
N ILE A 26 -12.64 6.54 2.19
CA ILE A 26 -13.35 5.59 3.06
C ILE A 26 -13.15 6.01 4.52
N PHE A 27 -14.26 6.19 5.24
CA PHE A 27 -14.28 6.66 6.62
C PHE A 27 -13.53 7.99 6.85
N HIS A 28 -13.48 8.88 5.86
CA HIS A 28 -12.78 10.17 5.98
C HIS A 28 -13.19 10.96 7.24
N SER A 29 -14.47 10.95 7.59
CA SER A 29 -14.97 11.63 8.80
C SER A 29 -14.34 11.12 10.10
N ARG A 30 -13.91 9.84 10.14
CA ARG A 30 -13.31 9.21 11.32
C ARG A 30 -11.90 9.68 11.61
N TYR A 31 -11.21 10.24 10.62
CA TYR A 31 -9.91 10.87 10.83
C TYR A 31 -9.98 12.04 11.83
N HIS A 32 -11.11 12.71 11.93
CA HIS A 32 -11.33 13.81 12.86
C HIS A 32 -11.53 13.36 14.33
N ALA A 33 -11.53 12.06 14.62
CA ALA A 33 -11.66 11.56 15.98
C ALA A 33 -10.42 11.87 16.85
N HIS A 34 -9.22 11.78 16.26
CA HIS A 34 -7.94 12.00 16.95
C HIS A 34 -6.97 12.84 16.09
N PRO A 35 -7.33 14.08 15.72
CA PRO A 35 -6.51 14.92 14.85
C PRO A 35 -5.14 15.25 15.44
N GLU A 36 -5.01 15.27 16.78
CA GLU A 36 -3.77 15.55 17.49
C GLU A 36 -2.64 14.55 17.20
N VAL A 37 -2.98 13.36 16.71
CA VAL A 37 -2.03 12.28 16.41
C VAL A 37 -1.35 12.47 15.06
N TRP A 38 -2.07 12.99 14.06
CA TRP A 38 -1.63 12.94 12.66
C TRP A 38 -1.68 14.30 11.95
N ARG A 39 -2.41 15.31 12.48
CA ARG A 39 -2.41 16.70 12.00
C ARG A 39 -1.67 17.60 13.00
N ASP A 40 -0.37 17.70 12.80
CA ASP A 40 0.50 18.64 13.53
C ASP A 40 0.55 20.05 12.89
N GLY A 41 -0.19 20.28 11.79
CA GLY A 41 -0.16 21.55 11.03
C GLY A 41 1.20 21.84 10.36
N GLY A 42 2.10 20.84 10.31
CA GLY A 42 3.43 20.95 9.71
C GLY A 42 3.40 20.90 8.18
N ASN A 43 4.57 20.63 7.57
CA ASN A 43 4.71 20.55 6.12
C ASN A 43 4.04 19.28 5.54
N GLU A 44 2.73 19.34 5.27
CA GLU A 44 1.93 18.26 4.70
C GLU A 44 2.47 17.81 3.33
N HIS A 45 2.97 18.74 2.50
CA HIS A 45 3.56 18.40 1.19
C HIS A 45 4.75 17.45 1.30
N ARG A 46 5.66 17.66 2.26
CA ARG A 46 6.81 16.77 2.44
C ARG A 46 6.36 15.36 2.82
N LYS A 47 5.36 15.23 3.69
CA LYS A 47 4.80 13.93 4.10
C LYS A 47 4.19 13.20 2.89
N ILE A 48 3.46 13.93 2.05
CA ILE A 48 2.88 13.38 0.81
C ILE A 48 3.97 12.88 -0.14
N ILE A 49 4.99 13.70 -0.42
CA ILE A 49 6.11 13.31 -1.30
C ILE A 49 6.80 12.04 -0.77
N LEU A 50 7.08 12.00 0.53
CA LEU A 50 7.72 10.84 1.14
C LEU A 50 6.84 9.59 1.04
N ALA A 51 5.52 9.71 1.28
CA ALA A 51 4.58 8.61 1.12
C ALA A 51 4.55 8.09 -0.32
N GLN A 52 4.56 8.97 -1.33
CA GLN A 52 4.63 8.57 -2.73
C GLN A 52 5.96 7.89 -3.09
N ALA A 53 7.08 8.36 -2.54
CA ALA A 53 8.38 7.71 -2.70
C ALA A 53 8.38 6.30 -2.09
N CYS A 54 7.80 6.11 -0.90
CA CYS A 54 7.63 4.80 -0.27
C CYS A 54 6.72 3.87 -1.10
N SER A 55 5.68 4.42 -1.75
CA SER A 55 4.82 3.67 -2.66
C SER A 55 5.62 3.16 -3.87
N LEU A 56 6.44 4.02 -4.49
CA LEU A 56 7.34 3.63 -5.57
C LEU A 56 8.31 2.51 -5.15
N VAL A 57 8.92 2.62 -3.97
CA VAL A 57 9.82 1.59 -3.42
C VAL A 57 9.08 0.26 -3.23
N THR A 58 7.84 0.30 -2.74
CA THR A 58 7.01 -0.90 -2.56
C THR A 58 6.73 -1.59 -3.91
N VAL A 59 6.31 -0.82 -4.91
CA VAL A 59 6.02 -1.33 -6.26
C VAL A 59 7.27 -1.94 -6.90
N LEU A 60 8.39 -1.22 -6.86
CA LEU A 60 9.67 -1.72 -7.39
C LEU A 60 10.14 -2.98 -6.65
N GLY A 61 10.07 -2.98 -5.32
CA GLY A 61 10.45 -4.13 -4.50
C GLY A 61 9.63 -5.37 -4.85
N PHE A 62 8.31 -5.22 -5.02
CA PHE A 62 7.44 -6.32 -5.43
C PHE A 62 7.80 -6.83 -6.83
N ILE A 63 7.96 -5.94 -7.81
CA ILE A 63 8.32 -6.31 -9.19
C ILE A 63 9.66 -7.05 -9.23
N MET A 64 10.67 -6.56 -8.49
CA MET A 64 11.97 -7.22 -8.40
C MET A 64 11.86 -8.59 -7.74
N LEU A 65 11.10 -8.72 -6.65
CA LEU A 65 10.86 -10.00 -5.99
C LEU A 65 10.25 -11.01 -6.96
N SER A 66 9.23 -10.61 -7.73
CA SER A 66 8.60 -11.47 -8.74
C SER A 66 9.55 -11.83 -9.89
N HIS A 67 10.44 -10.91 -10.28
CA HIS A 67 11.43 -11.19 -11.32
C HIS A 67 12.48 -12.20 -10.86
N CYS A 68 12.93 -12.12 -9.62
CA CYS A 68 13.93 -13.03 -9.05
C CYS A 68 13.38 -14.43 -8.74
N ALA A 69 12.10 -14.56 -8.40
CA ALA A 69 11.48 -15.80 -7.96
C ALA A 69 10.62 -16.49 -9.05
N SER A 70 10.91 -16.23 -10.32
CA SER A 70 10.18 -16.74 -11.50
C SER A 70 10.03 -18.28 -11.50
N PRO A 71 8.86 -18.83 -11.92
CA PRO A 71 7.72 -18.15 -12.54
C PRO A 71 6.62 -17.69 -11.58
N PHE A 72 6.20 -16.43 -11.72
CA PHE A 72 5.02 -15.86 -11.05
C PHE A 72 3.81 -15.92 -11.98
N ASN A 73 2.88 -16.85 -11.71
CA ASN A 73 1.53 -16.77 -12.28
C ASN A 73 0.62 -15.91 -11.36
N VAL A 74 -0.60 -15.62 -11.80
CA VAL A 74 -1.57 -14.79 -11.05
C VAL A 74 -1.75 -15.32 -9.62
N THR A 75 -1.92 -16.64 -9.44
CA THR A 75 -2.11 -17.26 -8.12
C THR A 75 -0.91 -17.06 -7.22
N THR A 76 0.31 -17.32 -7.73
CA THR A 76 1.56 -17.11 -6.97
C THR A 76 1.73 -15.64 -6.60
N SER A 77 1.46 -14.73 -7.53
CA SER A 77 1.59 -13.29 -7.31
C SER A 77 0.62 -12.77 -6.24
N LEU A 78 -0.66 -13.19 -6.30
CA LEU A 78 -1.66 -12.83 -5.29
C LEU A 78 -1.35 -13.47 -3.92
N THR A 79 -0.82 -14.70 -3.91
CA THR A 79 -0.38 -15.36 -2.68
C THR A 79 0.76 -14.56 -2.03
N VAL A 80 1.75 -14.15 -2.81
CA VAL A 80 2.88 -13.34 -2.31
C VAL A 80 2.41 -11.97 -1.83
N ALA A 81 1.47 -11.32 -2.52
CA ALA A 81 0.84 -10.09 -2.05
C ALA A 81 0.16 -10.28 -0.68
N GLY A 82 -0.61 -11.36 -0.52
CA GLY A 82 -1.23 -11.72 0.75
C GLY A 82 -0.22 -12.01 1.86
N LEU A 83 0.87 -12.71 1.55
CA LEU A 83 1.93 -13.00 2.52
C LEU A 83 2.69 -11.74 2.95
N ILE A 84 3.07 -10.88 2.00
CA ILE A 84 3.72 -9.59 2.31
C ILE A 84 2.81 -8.74 3.20
N TRP A 85 1.53 -8.67 2.85
CA TRP A 85 0.53 -7.98 3.66
C TRP A 85 0.45 -8.54 5.09
N LEU A 86 0.41 -9.87 5.23
CA LEU A 86 0.27 -10.57 6.49
C LEU A 86 1.49 -10.40 7.41
N ILE A 87 2.70 -10.33 6.86
CA ILE A 87 3.94 -10.23 7.66
C ILE A 87 4.39 -8.79 7.93
N GLY A 88 3.96 -7.82 7.11
CA GLY A 88 4.42 -6.44 7.18
C GLY A 88 3.32 -5.45 7.54
N PRO A 89 2.51 -4.98 6.55
CA PRO A 89 1.48 -3.97 6.77
C PRO A 89 0.47 -4.31 7.86
N LEU A 90 -0.07 -5.54 7.89
CA LEU A 90 -1.12 -5.88 8.85
C LEU A 90 -0.62 -5.83 10.30
N PRO A 91 0.48 -6.52 10.69
CA PRO A 91 1.01 -6.43 12.04
C PRO A 91 1.42 -5.00 12.43
N LEU A 92 2.00 -4.24 11.49
CA LEU A 92 2.41 -2.86 11.74
C LEU A 92 1.20 -1.97 12.07
N LEU A 93 0.11 -2.08 11.29
CA LEU A 93 -1.09 -1.26 11.49
C LEU A 93 -1.86 -1.68 12.75
N LEU A 94 -1.93 -2.98 13.04
CA LEU A 94 -2.50 -3.47 14.30
C LEU A 94 -1.67 -3.00 15.49
N GLY A 95 -0.35 -3.09 15.42
CA GLY A 95 0.56 -2.56 16.43
C GLY A 95 0.34 -1.06 16.66
N ASN A 96 0.27 -0.27 15.58
CA ASN A 96 -0.04 1.15 15.68
C ASN A 96 -1.40 1.39 16.34
N HIS A 97 -2.44 0.62 16.02
CA HIS A 97 -3.74 0.76 16.67
C HIS A 97 -3.72 0.45 18.18
N LEU A 98 -2.86 -0.49 18.61
CA LEU A 98 -2.74 -0.84 20.04
C LEU A 98 -2.02 0.24 20.85
N PHE A 99 -1.08 0.97 20.25
CA PHE A 99 -0.21 1.91 20.96
C PHE A 99 -0.42 3.39 20.59
N ILE A 100 -1.14 3.68 19.51
CA ILE A 100 -1.44 5.01 18.99
C ILE A 100 -2.95 5.17 18.89
N LYS A 101 -3.48 6.34 19.26
CA LYS A 101 -4.92 6.64 19.16
C LYS A 101 -5.36 6.72 17.68
N LEU A 102 -5.78 5.59 17.13
CA LEU A 102 -6.33 5.47 15.79
C LEU A 102 -7.73 4.85 15.88
N ASP A 103 -8.70 5.44 15.18
CA ASP A 103 -10.05 4.87 15.10
C ASP A 103 -9.99 3.47 14.46
N PRO A 104 -10.66 2.44 15.04
CA PRO A 104 -10.59 1.06 14.54
C PRO A 104 -10.98 0.92 13.07
N THR A 105 -11.94 1.72 12.59
CA THR A 105 -12.40 1.66 11.20
C THR A 105 -11.37 2.26 10.24
N VAL A 106 -10.62 3.28 10.68
CA VAL A 106 -9.50 3.83 9.92
C VAL A 106 -8.38 2.79 9.83
N THR A 107 -8.01 2.15 10.94
CA THR A 107 -7.01 1.07 10.95
C THR A 107 -7.42 -0.07 10.01
N ALA A 108 -8.67 -0.53 10.08
CA ALA A 108 -9.18 -1.59 9.22
C ALA A 108 -9.15 -1.19 7.74
N SER A 109 -9.56 0.05 7.42
CA SER A 109 -9.51 0.57 6.06
C SER A 109 -8.08 0.64 5.52
N HIS A 110 -7.12 1.08 6.34
CA HIS A 110 -5.70 1.11 5.95
C HIS A 110 -5.16 -0.29 5.71
N ALA A 111 -5.48 -1.24 6.58
CA ALA A 111 -5.04 -2.62 6.44
C ALA A 111 -5.60 -3.23 5.15
N ALA A 112 -6.89 -3.02 4.87
CA ALA A 112 -7.51 -3.45 3.61
C ALA A 112 -6.89 -2.75 2.39
N GLY A 113 -6.64 -1.44 2.48
CA GLY A 113 -6.01 -0.65 1.41
C GLY A 113 -4.61 -1.16 1.06
N TRP A 114 -3.80 -1.53 2.05
CA TRP A 114 -2.51 -2.16 1.83
C TRP A 114 -2.62 -3.52 1.13
N LEU A 115 -3.61 -4.34 1.50
CA LEU A 115 -3.84 -5.62 0.83
C LEU A 115 -4.23 -5.41 -0.63
N VAL A 116 -5.22 -4.55 -0.88
CA VAL A 116 -5.71 -4.25 -2.24
C VAL A 116 -4.59 -3.67 -3.10
N LYS A 117 -3.79 -2.74 -2.56
CA LYS A 117 -2.61 -2.19 -3.23
C LYS A 117 -1.66 -3.30 -3.69
N LEU A 118 -1.28 -4.21 -2.79
CA LEU A 118 -0.36 -5.29 -3.11
C LEU A 118 -0.96 -6.27 -4.12
N MET A 119 -2.25 -6.58 -4.02
CA MET A 119 -2.96 -7.44 -4.97
C MET A 119 -3.02 -6.82 -6.37
N LEU A 120 -3.27 -5.51 -6.49
CA LEU A 120 -3.26 -4.80 -7.77
C LEU A 120 -1.88 -4.83 -8.41
N ILE A 121 -0.82 -4.57 -7.64
CA ILE A 121 0.56 -4.68 -8.12
C ILE A 121 0.85 -6.11 -8.58
N GLY A 122 0.43 -7.11 -7.79
CA GLY A 122 0.61 -8.52 -8.12
C GLY A 122 -0.11 -8.94 -9.41
N ALA A 123 -1.33 -8.46 -9.62
CA ALA A 123 -2.08 -8.70 -10.85
C ALA A 123 -1.42 -8.04 -12.08
N ILE A 124 -0.94 -6.80 -11.94
CA ILE A 124 -0.19 -6.08 -12.98
C ILE A 124 1.08 -6.84 -13.35
N VAL A 125 1.84 -7.31 -12.35
CA VAL A 125 3.04 -8.12 -12.57
C VAL A 125 2.72 -9.38 -13.34
N ALA A 126 1.75 -10.17 -12.89
CA ALA A 126 1.38 -11.44 -13.53
C ALA A 126 0.82 -11.27 -14.95
N ALA A 127 0.29 -10.09 -15.28
CA ALA A 127 -0.23 -9.79 -16.61
C ALA A 127 0.87 -9.31 -17.59
N ILE A 128 1.96 -8.72 -17.10
CA ILE A 128 2.95 -8.02 -17.93
C ILE A 128 4.29 -8.76 -18.02
N LEU A 129 4.73 -9.36 -16.90
CA LEU A 129 6.05 -10.00 -16.77
C LEU A 129 5.95 -11.50 -17.00
#